data_AF-A0A972HPA5-F1
#
_entry.id   AF-A0A972HPA5-F1
#
_cell.length_a   1.000
_cell.length_b   1.000
_cell.length_c   1.000
_cell.angle_alpha   90.00
_cell.angle_beta   90.00
_cell.angle_gamma   90.00
#
_symmetry.space_group_name_H-M   'P 1'
#
loop_
_entity.id
_entity.type
_entity.pdbx_description
1 polymer ?
#
loop_
_entity_poly.entity_id
_entity_poly.type
_entity_poly.pdbx_seq_one_letter_code
_entity_poly.pdbx_strand_id
1 'polypeptide(L)'
;CHNDLLAANFMDDGTRLWLLDWEYAGWNTPWFDLANLSSNNEFSHNDDETLIDAYFGRAPTKEDLTTLLIMKCASLLRELLWSLTQERISTLNLDYEANTNRYLHRFNTAYERLESP
;
A
#
# COMPACT_ATOMS: atom_id res chain seq x y z
N CYS A 1 5.01 -5.42 -11.20
CA CYS A 1 4.38 -5.14 -9.90
C CYS A 1 2.97 -5.67 -9.91
N HIS A 2 2.49 -6.06 -8.74
CA HIS A 2 1.11 -6.51 -8.52
C HIS A 2 0.14 -5.32 -8.44
N ASN A 3 0.60 -4.20 -7.86
CA ASN A 3 -0.13 -2.96 -7.61
C ASN A 3 -1.37 -3.08 -6.69
N ASP A 4 -1.57 -4.25 -6.08
CA ASP A 4 -2.71 -4.52 -5.19
C ASP A 4 -2.38 -5.65 -4.17
N LEU A 5 -1.31 -5.48 -3.40
CA LEU A 5 -0.84 -6.48 -2.43
C LEU A 5 -1.65 -6.42 -1.12
N LEU A 6 -2.96 -6.62 -1.24
CA LEU A 6 -3.87 -6.76 -0.11
C LEU A 6 -3.70 -8.14 0.54
N ALA A 7 -3.90 -8.25 1.85
CA ALA A 7 -3.84 -9.54 2.55
C ALA A 7 -4.78 -10.60 1.94
N ALA A 8 -5.91 -10.17 1.38
CA ALA A 8 -6.86 -11.03 0.67
C ALA A 8 -6.31 -11.67 -0.62
N ASN A 9 -5.27 -11.08 -1.20
CA ASN A 9 -4.61 -11.55 -2.43
C ASN A 9 -3.45 -12.51 -2.14
N PHE A 10 -3.24 -12.88 -0.88
CA PHE A 10 -2.29 -13.92 -0.47
C PHE A 10 -3.04 -15.21 -0.12
N MET A 11 -2.52 -16.34 -0.61
CA MET A 11 -2.93 -17.67 -0.18
C MET A 11 -1.73 -18.40 0.41
N ASP A 12 -1.85 -18.85 1.66
CA ASP A 12 -0.87 -19.70 2.32
C ASP A 12 -1.29 -21.17 2.21
N ASP A 13 -0.45 -22.00 1.56
CA ASP A 13 -0.69 -23.45 1.46
C ASP A 13 0.01 -24.27 2.56
N GLY A 14 0.65 -23.59 3.53
CA GLY A 14 1.45 -24.17 4.60
C GLY A 14 2.91 -24.44 4.22
N THR A 15 3.29 -24.26 2.95
CA THR A 15 4.65 -24.45 2.44
C THR A 15 5.21 -23.21 1.75
N ARG A 16 4.34 -22.40 1.15
CA ARG A 16 4.67 -21.14 0.51
C ARG A 16 3.45 -20.22 0.46
N LEU A 17 3.73 -18.95 0.21
CA LEU A 17 2.71 -17.96 -0.15
C LEU A 17 2.53 -17.91 -1.66
N TRP A 18 1.27 -17.85 -2.08
CA TRP A 18 0.84 -17.59 -3.45
C TRP A 18 0.22 -16.20 -3.55
N LEU A 19 0.51 -15.51 -4.65
CA LEU A 19 -0.14 -14.24 -5.00
C LEU A 19 -1.24 -14.50 -6.04
N LEU A 20 -2.42 -13.95 -5.77
CA LEU A 20 -3.62 -14.08 -6.57
C LEU A 20 -4.06 -12.72 -7.11
N ASP A 21 -4.98 -12.73 -8.08
CA ASP A 21 -5.64 -11.53 -8.58
C ASP A 21 -4.72 -10.46 -9.20
N TRP A 22 -4.24 -10.76 -10.41
CA TRP A 22 -3.28 -9.94 -11.14
C TRP A 22 -3.95 -8.86 -12.02
N GLU A 23 -5.20 -8.48 -11.79
CA GLU A 23 -5.93 -7.57 -12.68
C GLU A 23 -5.32 -6.16 -12.76
N TYR A 24 -4.69 -5.71 -11.66
CA TYR A 24 -4.00 -4.43 -11.57
C TYR A 24 -2.50 -4.52 -11.91
N ALA A 25 -2.01 -5.71 -12.30
CA ALA A 25 -0.59 -5.93 -12.52
C ALA A 25 -0.05 -5.09 -13.69
N GLY A 26 1.19 -4.62 -13.54
CA GLY A 26 1.82 -3.81 -14.56
C GLY A 26 3.26 -3.44 -14.27
N TRP A 27 3.87 -2.74 -15.21
CA TRP A 27 5.20 -2.14 -15.03
C TRP A 27 5.11 -0.99 -14.05
N ASN A 28 5.82 -1.12 -12.94
CA ASN A 28 5.90 -0.11 -11.89
C ASN A 28 7.21 -0.31 -11.12
N THR A 29 7.51 0.58 -10.19
CA THR A 29 8.61 0.40 -9.23
C THR A 29 8.24 -0.63 -8.17
N PRO A 30 9.16 -1.52 -7.75
CA PRO A 30 8.92 -2.43 -6.62
C PRO A 30 8.57 -1.69 -5.32
N TRP A 31 9.05 -0.45 -5.17
CA TRP A 31 8.71 0.39 -4.02
C TRP A 31 7.22 0.67 -3.90
N PHE A 32 6.49 0.73 -5.02
CA PHE A 32 5.03 0.90 -4.98
C PHE A 32 4.34 -0.35 -4.42
N ASP A 33 4.77 -1.55 -4.78
CA ASP A 33 4.22 -2.79 -4.22
C ASP A 33 4.51 -2.89 -2.71
N LEU A 34 5.74 -2.60 -2.29
CA LEU A 34 6.10 -2.60 -0.86
C LEU A 34 5.29 -1.56 -0.08
N ALA A 35 5.13 -0.36 -0.63
CA ALA A 35 4.33 0.69 -0.03
C ALA A 35 2.84 0.36 -0.01
N ASN A 36 2.31 -0.28 -1.05
CA ASN A 36 0.92 -0.71 -1.12
C ASN A 36 0.62 -1.78 -0.06
N LEU A 37 1.48 -2.80 0.06
CA LEU A 37 1.39 -3.80 1.12
C LEU A 37 1.43 -3.15 2.50
N SER A 38 2.45 -2.32 2.74
CA SER A 38 2.69 -1.72 4.04
C SER A 38 1.61 -0.72 4.44
N SER A 39 1.20 0.18 3.52
CA SER A 39 0.14 1.13 3.80
C SER A 39 -1.17 0.39 4.10
N ASN A 40 -1.63 -0.52 3.24
CA ASN A 40 -2.91 -1.22 3.38
C ASN A 40 -3.04 -2.07 4.65
N ASN A 41 -1.92 -2.51 5.23
CA ASN A 41 -1.89 -3.26 6.48
C ASN A 41 -1.45 -2.43 7.69
N GLU A 42 -1.33 -1.10 7.53
CA GLU A 42 -1.00 -0.15 8.61
C GLU A 42 0.29 -0.50 9.38
N PHE A 43 1.30 -0.98 8.63
CA PHE A 43 2.59 -1.37 9.19
C PHE A 43 3.24 -0.25 9.99
N SER A 44 3.84 -0.62 11.11
CA SER A 44 4.67 0.25 11.93
C SER A 44 6.02 0.51 11.27
N HIS A 45 6.83 1.41 11.86
CA HIS A 45 8.19 1.64 11.40
C HIS A 45 9.05 0.37 11.43
N ASN A 46 8.93 -0.44 12.49
CA ASN A 46 9.68 -1.70 12.61
C ASN A 46 9.22 -2.74 11.56
N ASP A 47 7.93 -2.74 11.21
CA ASP A 47 7.40 -3.60 10.16
C ASP A 47 7.91 -3.16 8.77
N ASP A 48 8.04 -1.85 8.54
CA ASP A 48 8.66 -1.31 7.32
C ASP A 48 10.14 -1.72 7.21
N GLU A 49 10.89 -1.63 8.32
CA GLU A 49 12.28 -2.07 8.34
C GLU A 49 12.41 -3.56 8.03
N THR A 50 11.55 -4.38 8.66
CA THR A 50 11.48 -5.83 8.42
C THR A 50 11.09 -6.14 6.98
N LEU A 51 10.15 -5.40 6.40
CA LEU A 51 9.71 -5.57 5.02
C LEU A 51 10.84 -5.28 4.01
N ILE A 52 11.55 -4.16 4.20
CA ILE A 52 12.66 -3.77 3.31
C ILE A 52 13.80 -4.79 3.45
N ASP A 53 14.13 -5.21 4.68
CA ASP A 53 15.17 -6.22 4.91
C ASP A 53 14.81 -7.56 4.26
N ALA A 54 13.58 -8.05 4.46
CA ALA A 54 13.12 -9.28 3.84
C ALA A 54 13.13 -9.23 2.31
N TYR A 55 12.82 -8.07 1.70
CA TYR A 55 12.79 -7.92 0.25
C TYR A 55 14.18 -7.77 -0.39
N PHE A 56 15.05 -6.94 0.20
CA PHE A 56 16.38 -6.64 -0.37
C PHE A 56 17.51 -7.52 0.20
N GLY A 57 17.26 -8.28 1.26
CA GLY A 57 18.26 -9.08 1.96
C GLY A 57 19.31 -8.24 2.70
N ARG A 58 18.95 -7.02 3.10
CA ARG A 58 19.81 -6.11 3.86
C ARG A 58 18.98 -5.12 4.67
N ALA A 59 19.52 -4.69 5.82
CA ALA A 59 18.94 -3.61 6.59
C ALA A 59 18.66 -2.36 5.72
N PRO A 60 17.53 -1.67 5.94
CA PRO A 60 17.17 -0.47 5.21
C PRO A 60 18.15 0.67 5.52
N THR A 61 18.41 1.49 4.51
CA THR A 61 19.01 2.81 4.70
C THR A 61 17.92 3.83 5.04
N LYS A 62 18.33 5.01 5.51
CA LYS A 62 17.39 6.14 5.67
C LYS A 62 16.71 6.51 4.36
N GLU A 63 17.43 6.42 3.24
CA GLU A 63 16.89 6.72 1.91
C GLU A 63 15.82 5.70 1.48
N ASP A 64 16.01 4.41 1.80
CA ASP A 64 15.01 3.37 1.54
C ASP A 64 13.70 3.65 2.30
N LEU A 65 13.81 4.01 3.59
CA LEU A 65 12.65 4.33 4.43
C LEU A 65 11.92 5.59 3.94
N THR A 66 12.67 6.63 3.57
CA THR A 66 12.08 7.83 2.96
C THR A 66 11.41 7.50 1.62
N THR A 67 12.04 6.68 0.78
CA THR A 67 11.46 6.24 -0.50
C THR A 67 10.18 5.46 -0.29
N LEU A 68 10.14 4.55 0.69
CA LEU A 68 8.94 3.81 1.05
C LEU A 68 7.83 4.76 1.52
N LEU A 69 8.14 5.75 2.37
CA LEU A 69 7.15 6.73 2.84
C LEU A 69 6.56 7.57 1.70
N ILE A 70 7.39 8.04 0.76
CA ILE A 70 6.92 8.74 -0.45
C ILE A 70 5.97 7.84 -1.25
N MET A 71 6.32 6.57 -1.43
CA MET A 71 5.49 5.63 -2.17
C MET A 71 4.21 5.24 -1.41
N LYS A 72 4.20 5.27 -0.07
CA LYS A 72 2.97 5.11 0.73
C LYS A 72 2.00 6.24 0.45
N CYS A 73 2.48 7.49 0.37
CA CYS A 73 1.64 8.62 -0.03
C CYS A 73 1.05 8.41 -1.43
N ALA A 74 1.86 7.96 -2.39
CA ALA A 74 1.38 7.67 -3.75
C ALA A 74 0.33 6.54 -3.78
N SER A 75 0.55 5.45 -3.03
CA SER A 75 -0.40 4.34 -2.91
C SER A 75 -1.71 4.79 -2.28
N LEU A 76 -1.65 5.50 -1.15
CA LEU A 76 -2.85 6.01 -0.46
C LEU A 76 -3.65 7.00 -1.30
N LEU A 77 -2.96 7.86 -2.06
CA LEU A 77 -3.60 8.77 -3.01
C LEU A 77 -4.31 8.00 -4.14
N ARG A 78 -3.68 6.94 -4.67
CA ARG A 78 -4.29 6.07 -5.67
C ARG A 78 -5.56 5.39 -5.13
N GLU A 79 -5.51 4.87 -3.90
CA GLU A 79 -6.68 4.27 -3.23
C GLU A 79 -7.81 5.29 -2.99
N LEU A 80 -7.46 6.51 -2.57
CA LEU A 80 -8.41 7.60 -2.41
C LEU A 80 -9.12 7.93 -3.72
N LEU A 81 -8.37 8.10 -4.82
CA LEU A 81 -8.94 8.40 -6.13
C LEU A 81 -9.81 7.25 -6.67
N TRP A 82 -9.40 6.01 -6.41
CA TRP A 82 -10.20 4.83 -6.72
C TRP A 82 -11.54 4.85 -5.96
N SER A 83 -11.51 5.08 -4.63
CA SER A 83 -12.72 5.11 -3.80
C SER A 83 -13.68 6.23 -4.21
N LEU A 84 -13.16 7.43 -4.47
CA LEU A 84 -13.94 8.56 -5.00
C LEU A 84 -14.61 8.24 -6.33
N THR A 85 -13.93 7.48 -7.19
CA THR A 85 -14.50 7.03 -8.47
C THR A 85 -15.65 6.07 -8.21
N GLN A 86 -15.48 5.10 -7.32
CA GLN A 86 -16.50 4.10 -6.99
C GLN A 86 -17.76 4.70 -6.38
N GLU A 87 -17.66 5.76 -5.57
CA GLU A 87 -18.84 6.49 -5.07
C GLU A 87 -19.77 6.99 -6.19
N ARG A 88 -19.23 7.24 -7.38
CA ARG A 88 -19.99 7.79 -8.51
C ARG A 88 -20.45 6.72 -9.50
N ILE A 89 -19.65 5.67 -9.69
CA ILE A 89 -19.88 4.70 -10.77
C ILE A 89 -20.32 3.32 -10.28
N SER A 90 -20.08 2.98 -9.01
CA SER A 90 -20.39 1.65 -8.50
C SER A 90 -21.89 1.49 -8.29
N THR A 91 -22.38 0.29 -8.56
CA THR A 91 -23.76 -0.14 -8.30
C THR A 91 -23.86 -1.06 -7.08
N LEU A 92 -22.72 -1.36 -6.44
CA LEU A 92 -22.65 -2.21 -5.26
C LEU A 92 -23.13 -1.45 -4.02
N ASN A 93 -23.82 -2.15 -3.12
CA ASN A 93 -24.25 -1.60 -1.83
C ASN A 93 -23.10 -1.64 -0.81
N LEU A 94 -22.07 -0.84 -1.06
CA LEU A 94 -20.89 -0.67 -0.22
C LEU A 94 -20.70 0.80 0.14
N ASP A 95 -20.19 1.07 1.33
CA ASP A 95 -19.93 2.43 1.81
C ASP A 95 -18.58 2.94 1.31
N TYR A 96 -18.56 3.43 0.07
CA TYR A 96 -17.36 4.02 -0.53
C TYR A 96 -17.00 5.39 0.07
N GLU A 97 -17.96 6.13 0.61
CA GLU A 97 -17.68 7.42 1.27
C GLU A 97 -16.86 7.20 2.54
N ALA A 98 -17.19 6.19 3.35
CA ALA A 98 -16.39 5.80 4.50
C ALA A 98 -14.97 5.38 4.09
N ASN A 99 -14.81 4.61 3.00
CA ASN A 99 -13.51 4.23 2.48
C ASN A 99 -12.69 5.44 2.00
N THR A 100 -13.31 6.36 1.28
CA THR A 100 -12.71 7.62 0.82
C THR A 100 -12.17 8.42 2.00
N ASN A 101 -13.00 8.62 3.03
CA ASN A 101 -12.60 9.35 4.23
C ASN A 101 -11.44 8.65 4.97
N ARG A 102 -11.46 7.31 5.03
CA ARG A 102 -10.37 6.52 5.62
C ARG A 102 -9.05 6.71 4.86
N TYR A 103 -9.07 6.61 3.53
CA TYR A 103 -7.86 6.77 2.72
C TYR A 103 -7.35 8.22 2.73
N LEU A 104 -8.24 9.21 2.72
CA LEU A 104 -7.86 10.62 2.85
C LEU A 104 -7.16 10.89 4.19
N HIS A 105 -7.72 10.40 5.29
CA HIS A 105 -7.09 10.55 6.61
C HIS A 105 -5.70 9.93 6.65
N ARG A 106 -5.56 8.69 6.17
CA ARG A 106 -4.27 7.98 6.13
C ARG A 106 -3.26 8.65 5.22
N PHE A 107 -3.70 9.15 4.06
CA PHE A 107 -2.86 9.95 3.16
C PHE A 107 -2.33 11.20 3.86
N ASN A 108 -3.20 11.97 4.52
CA ASN A 108 -2.79 13.19 5.24
C ASN A 108 -1.78 12.86 6.35
N THR A 109 -2.01 11.81 7.13
CA THR A 109 -1.06 11.39 8.18
C THR A 109 0.30 10.99 7.60
N ALA A 110 0.33 10.25 6.49
CA ALA A 110 1.58 9.88 5.83
C ALA A 110 2.31 11.11 5.25
N TYR A 111 1.54 12.03 4.66
CA TYR A 111 2.06 13.27 4.08
C TYR A 111 2.62 14.22 5.14
N GLU A 112 1.95 14.38 6.29
CA GLU A 112 2.47 15.16 7.42
C GLU A 112 3.80 14.62 7.95
N ARG A 113 3.97 13.30 8.02
CA ARG A 113 5.24 12.66 8.40
C ARG A 113 6.34 12.92 7.37
N LEU A 114 5.98 12.98 6.09
CA LEU A 114 6.94 13.26 5.03
C LEU A 114 7.43 14.72 5.06
N GLU A 115 6.54 15.65 5.41
CA GLU A 115 6.85 17.09 5.53
C GLU A 115 7.54 17.46 6.86
N SER A 116 7.52 16.58 7.86
CA SER A 116 8.09 16.79 9.20
C SER A 116 9.32 15.89 9.45
N PRO A 117 10.50 16.20 8.86
CA PRO A 117 11.68 15.34 8.88
C PRO A 117 12.30 15.11 10.28
#